data_AF-A0A482VZT6-F1
#
_entry.id   AF-A0A482VZT6-F1
#
_cell.length_a   1.000
_cell.length_b   1.000
_cell.length_c   1.000
_cell.angle_alpha   90.00
_cell.angle_beta   90.00
_cell.angle_gamma   90.00
#
_symmetry.space_group_name_H-M   'P 1'
#
loop_
_entity.id
_entity.type
_entity.pdbx_description
1 polymer ?
#
loop_
_entity_poly.entity_id
_entity_poly.type
_entity_poly.pdbx_seq_one_letter_code
_entity_poly.pdbx_strand_id
1 'polypeptide(L)'
;MKLNEKSQFLIVPELAYRNGGPNRIPPNSTVLFEIELCGLMESVISSPVDTIKNDFDYVYKFCLVQCVKGKRMFRVKNYHDAIKEYTVAVHQLEKVFLENYEEQEKSDELLVQLCTNLLICYTYVQNPKKGCIFAQRIYDMKKNKTFNISAKVYFNHAKCLRMLGNFDKAERKLYQAKRIEAHNPEILQEYLALKKTAEESKKRDLVLGKTLVNCK
;
A
#
# COMPACT_ATOMS: atom_id res chain seq x y z
N MET A 1 17.05 -17.53 19.27
CA MET A 1 15.70 -17.24 19.77
C MET A 1 14.69 -17.97 18.91
N LYS A 2 13.63 -18.52 19.50
CA LYS A 2 12.47 -19.13 18.83
C LYS A 2 11.39 -18.07 18.58
N LEU A 3 10.51 -18.31 17.61
CA LEU A 3 9.40 -17.40 17.34
C LEU A 3 8.53 -17.20 18.61
N ASN A 4 8.20 -15.96 18.93
CA ASN A 4 7.51 -15.49 20.14
C ASN A 4 8.29 -15.70 21.46
N GLU A 5 9.57 -16.06 21.41
CA GLU A 5 10.41 -16.12 22.60
C GLU A 5 10.71 -14.71 23.13
N LYS A 6 10.57 -14.54 24.45
CA LYS A 6 11.06 -13.38 25.21
C LYS A 6 12.32 -13.79 25.93
N SER A 7 13.41 -13.06 25.68
CA SER A 7 14.71 -13.35 26.26
C SER A 7 15.38 -12.06 26.73
N GLN A 8 16.22 -12.17 27.76
CA GLN A 8 17.02 -11.06 28.28
C GLN A 8 18.49 -11.31 27.97
N PHE A 9 19.19 -10.28 27.47
CA PHE A 9 20.60 -10.34 27.11
C PHE A 9 21.36 -9.25 27.86
N LEU A 10 22.33 -9.65 28.69
CA LEU A 10 23.27 -8.73 29.33
C LEU A 10 24.49 -8.58 28.42
N ILE A 11 24.64 -7.40 27.80
CA ILE A 11 25.66 -7.14 26.78
C ILE A 11 26.72 -6.20 27.34
N VAL A 12 27.98 -6.66 27.29
CA VAL A 12 29.15 -5.89 27.71
C VAL A 12 29.39 -4.68 26.81
N PRO A 13 30.07 -3.63 27.30
CA PRO A 13 30.18 -2.36 26.57
C PRO A 13 30.77 -2.47 25.16
N GLU A 14 31.67 -3.44 24.94
CA GLU A 14 32.35 -3.67 23.67
C GLU A 14 31.41 -4.10 22.55
N LEU A 15 30.29 -4.75 22.92
CA LEU A 15 29.23 -5.25 22.03
C LEU A 15 27.94 -4.43 22.11
N ALA A 16 27.89 -3.46 23.02
CA ALA A 16 26.79 -2.50 23.16
C ALA A 16 27.17 -1.15 22.53
N TYR A 17 27.05 -0.05 23.28
CA TYR A 17 27.25 1.31 22.73
C TYR A 17 28.67 1.86 22.88
N ARG A 18 29.55 1.20 23.64
CA ARG A 18 30.95 1.58 23.95
C ARG A 18 31.16 3.04 24.39
N ASN A 19 31.08 4.01 23.49
CA ASN A 19 31.32 5.44 23.74
C ASN A 19 30.07 6.20 24.25
N GLY A 20 29.00 5.47 24.58
CA GLY A 20 27.72 6.04 25.02
C GLY A 20 26.64 5.87 23.96
N GLY A 21 25.39 5.76 24.42
CA GLY A 21 24.23 5.47 23.58
C GLY A 21 23.21 6.61 23.54
N PRO A 22 22.22 6.54 22.64
CA PRO A 22 21.06 7.43 22.67
C PRO A 22 20.36 7.34 24.05
N ASN A 23 19.79 8.46 24.52
CA ASN A 23 19.11 8.59 25.83
C ASN A 23 20.03 8.57 27.08
N ARG A 24 21.16 9.30 27.03
CA ARG A 24 22.04 9.53 28.20
C ARG A 24 22.67 8.24 28.78
N ILE A 25 22.85 7.21 27.98
CA ILE A 25 23.60 6.02 28.40
C ILE A 25 25.08 6.39 28.48
N PRO A 26 25.72 6.30 29.67
CA PRO A 26 27.12 6.67 29.83
C PRO A 26 28.07 5.80 28.98
N PRO A 27 29.26 6.30 28.63
CA PRO A 27 30.32 5.48 28.06
C PRO A 27 30.64 4.27 28.96
N ASN A 28 31.06 3.17 28.33
CA ASN A 28 31.45 1.91 28.97
C ASN A 28 30.36 1.27 29.86
N SER A 29 29.09 1.47 29.54
CA SER A 29 27.96 0.84 30.26
C SER A 29 27.65 -0.56 29.75
N THR A 30 27.46 -1.52 30.67
CA THR A 30 26.83 -2.81 30.38
C THR A 30 25.32 -2.62 30.25
N VAL A 31 24.69 -3.18 29.21
CA VAL A 31 23.28 -2.95 28.89
C VAL A 31 22.49 -4.25 28.94
N LEU A 32 21.36 -4.25 29.64
CA LEU A 32 20.38 -5.33 29.61
C LEU A 32 19.33 -5.05 28.52
N PHE A 33 19.26 -5.92 27.52
CA PHE A 33 18.22 -5.90 26.49
C PHE A 33 17.15 -6.94 26.80
N GLU A 34 15.89 -6.51 26.83
CA GLU A 34 14.74 -7.42 26.80
C GLU A 34 14.19 -7.46 25.38
N ILE A 35 14.25 -8.64 24.75
CA ILE A 35 13.94 -8.82 23.33
C ILE A 35 12.82 -9.86 23.19
N GLU A 36 11.78 -9.51 22.45
CA GLU A 36 10.74 -10.43 22.01
C GLU A 36 10.89 -10.69 20.51
N LEU A 37 11.04 -11.96 20.12
CA LEU A 37 11.14 -12.33 18.71
C LEU A 37 9.74 -12.46 18.09
N CYS A 38 9.18 -11.35 17.63
CA CYS A 38 7.84 -11.31 17.03
C CYS A 38 7.73 -11.97 15.64
N GLY A 39 8.85 -12.23 14.96
CA GLY A 39 8.86 -12.72 13.58
C GLY A 39 10.25 -13.07 13.10
N LEU A 40 10.39 -14.22 12.45
CA LEU A 40 11.59 -14.60 11.70
C LEU A 40 11.32 -14.42 10.21
N MET A 41 12.31 -13.89 9.50
CA MET A 41 12.26 -13.74 8.05
C MET A 41 13.56 -14.27 7.50
N GLU A 42 13.53 -15.44 6.85
CA GLU A 42 14.72 -16.01 6.24
C GLU A 42 15.20 -15.11 5.10
N SER A 43 16.46 -14.69 5.20
CA SER A 43 17.14 -14.02 4.09
C SER A 43 17.72 -15.10 3.18
N VAL A 44 17.07 -15.32 2.05
CA VAL A 44 17.47 -16.35 1.08
C VAL A 44 18.62 -15.78 0.23
N ILE A 45 19.84 -15.79 0.77
CA ILE A 45 21.05 -15.37 0.04
C ILE A 45 21.98 -16.56 -0.25
N SER A 46 21.64 -17.81 0.10
CA SER A 46 22.58 -18.94 0.00
C SER A 46 22.25 -20.01 -1.05
N SER A 47 21.66 -19.67 -2.20
CA SER A 47 21.53 -20.66 -3.29
C SER A 47 21.63 -20.05 -4.69
N PRO A 48 22.13 -20.81 -5.69
CA PRO A 48 22.50 -20.29 -7.01
C PRO A 48 21.31 -19.66 -7.74
N VAL A 49 21.53 -18.46 -8.26
CA VAL A 49 20.55 -17.38 -8.36
C VAL A 49 19.63 -17.46 -9.58
N ASP A 50 19.78 -18.44 -10.49
CA ASP A 50 19.10 -18.37 -11.78
C ASP A 50 18.00 -19.42 -12.02
N THR A 51 17.96 -20.52 -11.26
CA THR A 51 16.93 -21.57 -11.43
C THR A 51 15.75 -21.43 -10.46
N ILE A 52 15.94 -20.80 -9.29
CA ILE A 52 14.93 -20.67 -8.22
C ILE A 52 14.04 -19.42 -8.40
N LYS A 53 14.40 -18.51 -9.31
CA LYS A 53 13.66 -17.25 -9.54
C LYS A 53 12.23 -17.43 -10.05
N ASN A 54 11.88 -18.60 -10.57
CA ASN A 54 10.55 -18.89 -11.13
C ASN A 54 9.74 -19.92 -10.31
N ASP A 55 10.25 -20.39 -9.17
CA ASP A 55 9.46 -21.22 -8.26
C ASP A 55 8.38 -20.36 -7.60
N PHE A 56 7.11 -20.75 -7.77
CA PHE A 56 5.98 -20.02 -7.23
C PHE A 56 6.06 -19.86 -5.71
N ASP A 57 6.41 -20.91 -4.96
CA ASP A 57 6.43 -20.84 -3.49
C ASP A 57 7.47 -19.82 -3.01
N TYR A 58 8.65 -19.82 -3.64
CA TYR A 58 9.70 -18.85 -3.37
C TYR A 58 9.27 -17.41 -3.68
N VAL A 59 8.75 -17.18 -4.89
CA VAL A 59 8.30 -15.84 -5.32
C VAL A 59 7.14 -15.36 -4.45
N TYR A 60 6.20 -16.24 -4.12
CA TYR A 60 5.05 -15.92 -3.29
C TYR A 60 5.49 -15.49 -1.89
N LYS A 61 6.39 -16.25 -1.24
CA LYS A 61 6.99 -15.88 0.07
C LYS A 61 7.74 -14.55 0.00
N PHE A 62 8.53 -14.33 -1.05
CA PHE A 62 9.19 -13.04 -1.27
C PHE A 62 8.17 -11.89 -1.38
N CYS A 63 7.09 -12.06 -2.15
CA CYS A 63 6.06 -11.04 -2.32
C CYS A 63 5.30 -10.75 -1.01
N LEU A 64 5.03 -11.77 -0.19
CA LEU A 64 4.47 -11.59 1.16
C LEU A 64 5.38 -10.74 2.05
N VAL A 65 6.67 -11.03 2.03
CA VAL A 65 7.71 -10.24 2.73
C VAL A 65 7.68 -8.78 2.29
N GLN A 66 7.66 -8.52 0.98
CA GLN A 66 7.60 -7.16 0.47
C GLN A 66 6.30 -6.46 0.85
N CYS A 67 5.19 -7.19 0.89
CA CYS A 67 3.92 -6.66 1.38
C CYS A 67 4.02 -6.22 2.85
N VAL A 68 4.64 -7.02 3.72
CA VAL A 68 4.85 -6.69 5.14
C VAL A 68 5.76 -5.47 5.29
N LYS A 69 6.87 -5.42 4.56
CA LYS A 69 7.77 -4.25 4.54
C LYS A 69 7.04 -2.99 4.10
N GLY A 70 6.29 -3.06 3.00
CA GLY A 70 5.47 -1.96 2.51
C GLY A 70 4.43 -1.49 3.55
N LYS A 71 3.78 -2.41 4.27
CA LYS A 71 2.83 -2.06 5.35
C LYS A 71 3.54 -1.34 6.50
N ARG A 72 4.75 -1.77 6.88
CA ARG A 72 5.58 -1.10 7.89
C ARG A 72 5.95 0.32 7.46
N MET A 73 6.42 0.48 6.22
CA MET A 73 6.76 1.80 5.65
C MET A 73 5.55 2.72 5.58
N PHE A 74 4.38 2.18 5.22
CA PHE A 74 3.13 2.93 5.21
C PHE A 74 2.75 3.46 6.60
N ARG A 75 2.91 2.65 7.66
CA ARG A 75 2.61 3.07 9.04
C ARG A 75 3.48 4.24 9.51
N VAL A 76 4.73 4.29 9.09
CA VAL A 76 5.65 5.42 9.38
C VAL A 76 5.53 6.57 8.36
N LYS A 77 4.46 6.58 7.55
CA LYS A 77 4.17 7.57 6.51
C LYS A 77 5.23 7.68 5.40
N ASN A 78 6.10 6.68 5.28
CA ASN A 78 7.05 6.59 4.17
C ASN A 78 6.38 5.93 2.96
N TYR A 79 5.51 6.69 2.28
CA TYR A 79 4.69 6.18 1.17
C TYR A 79 5.51 5.85 -0.08
N HIS A 80 6.58 6.60 -0.35
CA HIS A 80 7.41 6.39 -1.53
C HIS A 80 8.16 5.06 -1.47
N ASP A 81 8.75 4.70 -0.33
CA ASP A 81 9.40 3.41 -0.18
C ASP A 81 8.38 2.27 -0.10
N ALA A 82 7.22 2.48 0.52
CA ALA A 82 6.13 1.51 0.46
C ALA A 82 5.70 1.18 -0.99
N ILE A 83 5.59 2.21 -1.85
CA ILE A 83 5.30 2.03 -3.28
C ILE A 83 6.37 1.18 -3.95
N LYS A 84 7.66 1.41 -3.66
CA LYS A 84 8.75 0.61 -4.24
C LYS A 84 8.59 -0.87 -3.89
N GLU A 85 8.39 -1.18 -2.60
CA GLU A 85 8.26 -2.58 -2.15
C GLU A 85 7.04 -3.28 -2.77
N TYR A 86 5.88 -2.62 -2.77
CA TYR A 86 4.69 -3.19 -3.40
C TYR A 86 4.83 -3.35 -4.92
N THR A 87 5.51 -2.41 -5.59
CA THR A 87 5.73 -2.48 -7.05
C THR A 87 6.64 -3.65 -7.42
N VAL A 88 7.71 -3.85 -6.64
CA VAL A 88 8.61 -5.00 -6.80
C VAL A 88 7.84 -6.31 -6.62
N ALA A 89 7.00 -6.41 -5.59
CA ALA A 89 6.19 -7.60 -5.34
C ALA A 89 5.23 -7.90 -6.51
N VAL A 90 4.47 -6.89 -6.98
CA VAL A 90 3.56 -7.05 -8.13
C VAL A 90 4.32 -7.54 -9.36
N HIS A 91 5.48 -6.95 -9.66
CA HIS A 91 6.25 -7.31 -10.84
C HIS A 91 6.76 -8.76 -10.82
N GLN A 92 7.21 -9.26 -9.67
CA GLN A 92 7.65 -10.65 -9.54
C GLN A 92 6.48 -11.62 -9.64
N LEU A 93 5.36 -11.29 -8.98
CA LEU A 93 4.17 -12.13 -8.96
C LEU A 93 3.46 -12.22 -10.32
N GLU A 94 3.62 -11.22 -11.19
CA GLU A 94 3.14 -11.26 -12.57
C GLU A 94 4.00 -12.09 -13.52
N LYS A 95 5.28 -12.26 -13.18
CA LYS A 95 6.26 -12.93 -14.04
C LYS A 95 6.42 -14.41 -13.73
N VAL A 96 6.03 -14.82 -12.53
CA VAL A 96 6.19 -16.20 -12.08
C VAL A 96 5.28 -17.12 -12.89
N PHE A 97 5.79 -18.31 -13.16
CA PHE A 97 5.00 -19.37 -13.76
C PHE A 97 4.05 -19.96 -12.72
N LEU A 98 2.83 -20.27 -13.13
CA LEU A 98 1.78 -20.83 -12.27
C LEU A 98 1.39 -22.18 -12.87
N GLU A 99 1.62 -23.25 -12.13
CA GLU A 99 1.43 -24.62 -12.61
C GLU A 99 -0.02 -25.09 -12.49
N ASN A 100 -0.73 -24.58 -11.49
CA ASN A 100 -2.03 -25.09 -11.09
C ASN A 100 -2.99 -23.98 -10.63
N TYR A 101 -4.25 -24.34 -10.45
CA TYR A 101 -5.30 -23.41 -10.05
C TYR A 101 -5.11 -22.84 -8.64
N GLU A 102 -4.52 -23.61 -7.72
CA GLU A 102 -4.29 -23.18 -6.33
C GLU A 102 -3.26 -22.04 -6.29
N GLU A 103 -2.18 -22.15 -7.06
CA GLU A 103 -1.17 -21.09 -7.21
C GLU A 103 -1.76 -19.85 -7.86
N GLN A 104 -2.59 -20.03 -8.89
CA GLN A 104 -3.33 -18.94 -9.53
C GLN A 104 -4.19 -18.20 -8.52
N GLU A 105 -4.98 -18.90 -7.71
CA GLU A 105 -5.85 -18.29 -6.69
C GLU A 105 -5.04 -17.52 -5.64
N LYS A 106 -3.96 -18.12 -5.11
CA LYS A 106 -3.04 -17.48 -4.16
C LYS A 106 -2.38 -16.22 -4.76
N SER A 107 -1.89 -16.32 -5.98
CA SER A 107 -1.27 -15.21 -6.71
C SER A 107 -2.25 -14.05 -6.87
N ASP A 108 -3.48 -14.37 -7.24
CA ASP A 108 -4.52 -13.39 -7.51
C ASP A 108 -4.99 -12.66 -6.26
N GLU A 109 -5.17 -13.38 -5.15
CA GLU A 109 -5.50 -12.79 -3.86
C GLU A 109 -4.42 -11.78 -3.44
N LEU A 110 -3.15 -12.18 -3.54
CA LEU A 110 -2.03 -11.32 -3.18
C LEU A 110 -1.88 -10.12 -4.13
N LEU A 111 -2.11 -10.30 -5.45
CA LEU A 111 -2.12 -9.22 -6.43
C LEU A 111 -3.22 -8.20 -6.12
N VAL A 112 -4.43 -8.63 -5.78
CA VAL A 112 -5.53 -7.74 -5.38
C VAL A 112 -5.15 -6.94 -4.13
N GLN A 113 -4.54 -7.58 -3.14
CA GLN A 113 -4.05 -6.91 -1.93
C GLN A 113 -2.97 -5.87 -2.24
N LEU A 114 -1.96 -6.24 -3.04
CA LEU A 114 -0.86 -5.35 -3.42
C LEU A 114 -1.35 -4.16 -4.26
N CYS A 115 -2.22 -4.41 -5.24
CA CYS A 115 -2.83 -3.34 -6.04
C CYS A 115 -3.67 -2.40 -5.19
N THR A 116 -4.40 -2.92 -4.20
CA THR A 116 -5.18 -2.10 -3.26
C THR A 116 -4.24 -1.22 -2.42
N ASN A 117 -3.13 -1.78 -1.93
CA ASN A 117 -2.14 -1.01 -1.17
C ASN A 117 -1.46 0.07 -2.04
N LEU A 118 -1.13 -0.24 -3.30
CA LEU A 118 -0.58 0.73 -4.24
C LEU A 118 -1.56 1.86 -4.54
N LEU A 119 -2.83 1.54 -4.82
CA LEU A 119 -3.90 2.52 -4.98
C LEU A 119 -3.94 3.47 -3.79
N ILE A 120 -3.98 2.93 -2.57
CA ILE A 120 -3.97 3.74 -1.34
C ILE A 120 -2.71 4.60 -1.27
N CYS A 121 -1.51 4.04 -1.47
CA CYS A 121 -0.28 4.84 -1.41
C CYS A 121 -0.30 5.99 -2.44
N TYR A 122 -0.81 5.75 -3.65
CA TYR A 122 -0.94 6.76 -4.69
C TYR A 122 -1.96 7.85 -4.38
N THR A 123 -2.97 7.58 -3.54
CA THR A 123 -3.84 8.65 -3.02
C THR A 123 -3.09 9.54 -2.03
N TYR A 124 -2.25 8.96 -1.16
CA TYR A 124 -1.45 9.71 -0.19
C TYR A 124 -0.35 10.56 -0.83
N VAL A 125 0.35 10.05 -1.84
CA VAL A 125 1.36 10.84 -2.58
C VAL A 125 0.76 11.74 -3.66
N GLN A 126 -0.56 11.89 -3.68
CA GLN A 126 -1.30 12.73 -4.62
C GLN A 126 -0.97 12.47 -6.10
N ASN A 127 -0.79 11.20 -6.48
CA ASN A 127 -0.59 10.79 -7.87
C ASN A 127 -1.83 10.03 -8.38
N PRO A 128 -2.92 10.74 -8.70
CA PRO A 128 -4.20 10.11 -8.99
C PRO A 128 -4.20 9.32 -10.30
N LYS A 129 -3.34 9.67 -11.27
CA LYS A 129 -3.21 8.93 -12.53
C LYS A 129 -2.77 7.49 -12.28
N LYS A 130 -1.70 7.30 -11.49
CA LYS A 130 -1.23 5.96 -11.10
C LYS A 130 -2.25 5.24 -10.22
N GLY A 131 -2.88 5.93 -9.28
CA GLY A 131 -3.96 5.35 -8.46
C GLY A 131 -5.09 4.77 -9.31
N CYS A 132 -5.60 5.52 -10.29
CA CYS A 132 -6.65 5.04 -11.20
C CYS A 132 -6.23 3.77 -11.96
N ILE A 133 -4.97 3.65 -12.40
CA ILE A 133 -4.47 2.45 -13.09
C ILE A 133 -4.63 1.21 -12.20
N PHE A 134 -4.19 1.28 -10.94
CA PHE A 134 -4.32 0.15 -10.02
C PHE A 134 -5.78 -0.15 -9.65
N ALA A 135 -6.64 0.87 -9.56
CA ALA A 135 -8.07 0.66 -9.36
C ALA A 135 -8.72 -0.09 -10.54
N GLN A 136 -8.41 0.29 -11.78
CA GLN A 136 -8.92 -0.40 -12.97
C GLN A 136 -8.42 -1.83 -13.04
N ARG A 137 -7.14 -2.05 -12.75
CA ARG A 137 -6.56 -3.38 -12.69
C ARG A 137 -7.29 -4.32 -11.73
N ILE A 138 -7.72 -3.83 -10.56
CA ILE A 138 -8.55 -4.61 -9.62
C ILE A 138 -9.91 -4.96 -10.23
N TYR A 139 -10.54 -4.02 -10.95
CA TYR A 139 -11.82 -4.28 -11.61
C TYR A 139 -11.69 -5.27 -12.77
N ASP A 140 -10.58 -5.23 -13.51
CA ASP A 140 -10.31 -6.19 -14.57
C ASP A 140 -10.07 -7.60 -14.00
N MET A 141 -9.33 -7.71 -12.90
CA MET A 141 -9.18 -8.97 -12.17
C MET A 141 -10.53 -9.50 -11.66
N LYS A 142 -11.45 -8.62 -11.26
CA LYS A 142 -12.80 -8.99 -10.81
C LYS A 142 -13.66 -9.60 -11.94
N LYS A 143 -13.52 -9.15 -13.19
CA LYS A 143 -14.32 -9.69 -14.32
C LYS A 143 -14.14 -11.19 -14.48
N ASN A 144 -12.94 -11.68 -14.18
CA ASN A 144 -12.57 -13.07 -14.36
C ASN A 144 -12.75 -13.90 -13.08
N LYS A 145 -13.24 -13.32 -11.97
CA LYS A 145 -13.16 -13.92 -10.62
C LYS A 145 -14.33 -13.61 -9.70
N THR A 146 -14.49 -14.45 -8.69
CA THR A 146 -15.60 -14.40 -7.74
C THR A 146 -15.39 -13.47 -6.55
N PHE A 147 -14.15 -13.03 -6.24
CA PHE A 147 -13.86 -12.20 -5.06
C PHE A 147 -14.66 -10.89 -5.02
N ASN A 148 -14.91 -10.35 -3.83
CA ASN A 148 -15.61 -9.07 -3.67
C ASN A 148 -14.64 -7.90 -3.60
N ILE A 149 -14.94 -6.82 -4.31
CA ILE A 149 -14.13 -5.60 -4.25
C ILE A 149 -14.44 -4.87 -2.94
N SER A 150 -13.42 -4.55 -2.15
CA SER A 150 -13.59 -3.84 -0.88
C SER A 150 -14.02 -2.37 -1.07
N ALA A 151 -14.72 -1.81 -0.07
CA ALA A 151 -15.11 -0.40 -0.06
C ALA A 151 -13.89 0.54 -0.21
N LYS A 152 -12.73 0.14 0.36
CA LYS A 152 -11.45 0.87 0.26
C LYS A 152 -11.03 1.13 -1.18
N VAL A 153 -11.24 0.19 -2.09
CA VAL A 153 -10.88 0.36 -3.51
C VAL A 153 -11.76 1.43 -4.15
N TYR A 154 -13.07 1.34 -3.96
CA TYR A 154 -14.02 2.33 -4.48
C TYR A 154 -13.78 3.73 -3.90
N PHE A 155 -13.57 3.82 -2.58
CA PHE A 155 -13.27 5.06 -1.88
C PHE A 155 -11.99 5.74 -2.38
N ASN A 156 -10.89 4.99 -2.49
CA ASN A 156 -9.62 5.56 -2.95
C ASN A 156 -9.65 5.89 -4.46
N HIS A 157 -10.35 5.11 -5.27
CA HIS A 157 -10.54 5.45 -6.68
C HIS A 157 -11.38 6.72 -6.84
N ALA A 158 -12.41 6.92 -6.02
CA ALA A 158 -13.17 8.16 -5.99
C ALA A 158 -12.29 9.36 -5.64
N LYS A 159 -11.40 9.24 -4.64
CA LYS A 159 -10.39 10.24 -4.33
C LYS A 159 -9.54 10.61 -5.55
N CYS A 160 -9.01 9.61 -6.25
CA CYS A 160 -8.24 9.86 -7.48
C CYS A 160 -9.06 10.58 -8.56
N LEU A 161 -10.31 10.15 -8.79
CA LEU A 161 -11.18 10.75 -9.78
C LEU A 161 -11.55 12.20 -9.43
N ARG A 162 -11.79 12.50 -8.16
CA ARG A 162 -12.02 13.87 -7.68
C ARG A 162 -10.81 14.76 -7.93
N MET A 163 -9.60 14.27 -7.62
CA MET A 163 -8.35 15.01 -7.88
C MET A 163 -8.12 15.27 -9.37
N LEU A 164 -8.64 14.40 -10.25
CA LEU A 164 -8.59 14.57 -11.69
C LEU A 164 -9.75 15.43 -12.25
N GLY A 165 -10.66 15.93 -11.41
CA GLY A 165 -11.83 16.68 -11.85
C GLY A 165 -12.96 15.84 -12.46
N ASN A 166 -12.85 14.50 -12.42
CA ASN A 166 -13.87 13.59 -12.94
C ASN A 166 -15.00 13.37 -11.91
N PHE A 167 -15.75 14.43 -11.59
CA PHE A 167 -16.67 14.47 -10.45
C PHE A 167 -17.81 13.44 -10.56
N ASP A 168 -18.44 13.29 -11.73
CA ASP A 168 -19.54 12.32 -11.92
C ASP A 168 -19.10 10.88 -11.68
N LYS A 169 -17.89 10.54 -12.16
CA LYS A 169 -17.32 9.20 -11.96
C LYS A 169 -16.94 9.00 -10.49
N ALA A 170 -16.39 10.03 -9.84
CA ALA A 170 -16.05 9.97 -8.43
C ALA A 170 -17.30 9.71 -7.56
N GLU A 171 -18.41 10.38 -7.85
CA GLU A 171 -19.67 10.20 -7.11
C GLU A 171 -20.20 8.78 -7.21
N ARG A 172 -20.20 8.20 -8.43
CA ARG A 172 -20.60 6.80 -8.65
C ARG A 172 -19.73 5.83 -7.87
N LYS A 173 -18.42 6.09 -7.77
CA LYS A 173 -17.49 5.27 -6.98
C LYS A 173 -17.73 5.40 -5.48
N LEU A 174 -18.00 6.60 -4.97
CA LEU A 174 -18.40 6.75 -3.56
C LEU A 174 -19.73 6.06 -3.25
N TYR A 175 -20.67 6.02 -4.20
CA TYR A 175 -21.93 5.32 -4.02
C TYR A 175 -21.70 3.81 -3.89
N GLN A 176 -20.81 3.25 -4.71
CA GLN A 176 -20.38 1.85 -4.59
C GLN A 176 -19.71 1.57 -3.23
N ALA A 177 -18.86 2.49 -2.75
CA ALA A 177 -18.24 2.37 -1.42
C ALA A 177 -19.30 2.39 -0.30
N LYS A 178 -20.24 3.33 -0.34
CA LYS A 178 -21.33 3.48 0.65
C LYS A 178 -22.25 2.27 0.67
N ARG A 179 -22.48 1.61 -0.47
CA ARG A 179 -23.27 0.37 -0.51
C ARG A 179 -22.63 -0.79 0.27
N ILE A 180 -21.31 -0.79 0.39
CA ILE A 180 -20.56 -1.82 1.13
C ILE A 180 -20.41 -1.39 2.60
N GLU A 181 -20.08 -0.12 2.86
CA GLU A 181 -19.89 0.42 4.21
C GLU A 181 -20.76 1.67 4.41
N ALA A 182 -22.05 1.47 4.70
CA ALA A 182 -23.04 2.56 4.74
C ALA A 182 -22.80 3.60 5.85
N HIS A 183 -22.21 3.18 6.98
CA HIS A 183 -22.01 3.99 8.19
C HIS A 183 -20.57 4.49 8.35
N ASN A 184 -19.75 4.40 7.31
CA ASN A 184 -18.35 4.84 7.35
C ASN A 184 -18.28 6.38 7.24
N PRO A 185 -17.78 7.09 8.28
CA PRO A 185 -17.72 8.55 8.29
C PRO A 185 -16.73 9.12 7.27
N GLU A 186 -15.65 8.40 6.95
CA GLU A 186 -14.67 8.82 5.95
C GLU A 186 -15.29 8.90 4.55
N ILE A 187 -16.19 7.97 4.20
CA ILE A 187 -16.93 8.01 2.92
C ILE A 187 -17.81 9.25 2.85
N LEU A 188 -18.49 9.60 3.95
CA LEU A 188 -19.31 10.81 4.01
C LEU A 188 -18.45 12.07 3.89
N GLN A 189 -17.32 12.14 4.60
CA GLN A 189 -16.39 13.26 4.50
C GLN A 189 -15.88 13.46 3.07
N GLU A 190 -15.58 12.35 2.37
CA GLU A 190 -15.13 12.43 0.97
C GLU A 190 -16.26 12.87 0.02
N TYR A 191 -17.51 12.50 0.28
CA TYR A 191 -18.67 13.04 -0.43
C TYR A 191 -18.79 14.56 -0.30
N LEU A 192 -18.60 15.09 0.91
CA LEU A 192 -18.62 16.53 1.16
C LEU A 192 -17.45 17.23 0.45
N ALA A 193 -16.26 16.64 0.52
CA ALA A 193 -15.09 17.15 -0.20
C ALA A 193 -15.30 17.15 -1.72
N LEU A 194 -15.96 16.12 -2.27
CA LEU A 194 -16.32 16.03 -3.68
C LEU A 194 -17.25 17.17 -4.10
N LYS A 195 -18.36 17.38 -3.38
CA LYS A 195 -19.31 18.45 -3.68
C LYS A 195 -18.65 19.82 -3.64
N LYS A 196 -17.87 20.10 -2.59
CA LYS A 196 -17.13 21.35 -2.45
C LYS A 196 -16.16 21.57 -3.62
N THR A 197 -15.35 20.57 -3.96
CA THR A 197 -14.37 20.68 -5.06
C THR A 197 -15.07 20.89 -6.42
N ALA A 198 -16.21 20.25 -6.64
CA ALA A 198 -16.99 20.40 -7.87
C ALA A 198 -17.60 21.80 -8.00
N GLU A 199 -18.15 22.35 -6.91
CA GLU A 199 -18.67 23.73 -6.87
C GLU A 199 -17.56 24.76 -7.13
N GLU A 200 -16.39 24.59 -6.52
CA GLU A 200 -15.22 25.43 -6.74
C GLU A 200 -14.71 25.36 -8.18
N SER A 201 -14.73 24.17 -8.81
CA SER A 201 -14.43 24.01 -10.23
C SER A 201 -15.41 24.79 -11.09
N LYS A 202 -16.72 24.60 -10.89
CA LYS A 202 -17.77 25.27 -11.66
C LYS A 202 -17.69 26.79 -11.56
N LYS A 203 -17.39 27.33 -10.37
CA LYS A 203 -17.17 28.77 -10.17
C LYS A 203 -15.96 29.27 -10.97
N ARG A 204 -14.84 28.54 -10.95
CA ARG A 204 -13.64 28.89 -11.74
C ARG A 204 -13.92 28.88 -13.24
N ASP A 205 -14.60 27.85 -13.73
CA ASP A 205 -14.94 27.72 -15.15
C ASP A 205 -15.88 28.86 -15.61
N LEU A 206 -16.84 29.26 -14.76
CA LEU A 206 -17.72 30.40 -15.02
C LEU A 206 -16.95 31.73 -15.11
N VAL A 207 -16.01 31.96 -14.19
CA VAL A 207 -15.17 33.17 -14.20
C VAL A 207 -14.31 33.20 -15.47
N LEU A 208 -13.66 32.09 -15.80
CA LEU A 208 -12.84 31.97 -17.01
C LEU A 208 -13.67 32.22 -18.27
N GLY A 209 -14.87 31.65 -18.35
CA GLY A 209 -15.80 31.87 -19.46
C GLY A 209 -16.15 33.36 -19.63
N LYS A 210 -16.45 34.07 -18.54
CA LYS A 210 -16.73 35.52 -18.58
C LYS A 210 -15.52 36.33 -19.03
N THR A 211 -14.32 36.00 -18.55
CA THR A 211 -13.10 36.71 -18.98
C THR A 211 -12.82 36.52 -20.47
N LEU A 212 -13.03 35.31 -21.01
CA LEU A 212 -12.81 35.03 -22.43
C LEU A 212 -13.82 35.76 -23.34
N VAL A 213 -15.06 35.94 -22.88
CA VAL A 213 -16.08 36.71 -23.62
C VAL A 213 -15.77 38.20 -23.61
N ASN A 214 -15.26 38.74 -22.50
CA ASN A 214 -14.95 40.18 -22.35
C ASN A 214 -13.61 40.60 -22.99
N CYS A 215 -12.79 39.67 -23.47
CA CYS A 215 -11.54 39.96 -24.20
C CYS A 215 -11.73 40.03 -25.73
N LYS A 216 -12.97 40.03 -26.23
CA LYS A 216 -13.33 40.30 -27.63
C LYS A 216 -13.96 41.68 -27.76
#